data_AF-A0A5M9JUM5-F1
#
_entry.id   AF-A0A5M9JUM5-F1
#
_cell.length_a   1.000
_cell.length_b   1.000
_cell.length_c   1.000
_cell.angle_alpha   90.00
_cell.angle_beta   90.00
_cell.angle_gamma   90.00
#
_symmetry.space_group_name_H-M   'P 1'
#
loop_
_entity.id
_entity.type
_entity.pdbx_description
1 polymer ?
#
loop_
_entity_poly.entity_id
_entity_poly.type
_entity_poly.pdbx_seq_one_letter_code
_entity_poly.pdbx_strand_id
1 'polypeptide(L)'
;MANPRTFTKFPTPGTPVRNSTKLFWHSGKHPLHDHRSTEALPENEVIDILIIGAGYAGVATAYNLVKDSTSNSFSKLSVMILEARLVCSGATARNGNTKNLDMSTILY
;
A
#
# COMPACT_ATOMS: atom_id res chain seq x y z
N MET A 1 -44.92 -18.31 7.36
CA MET A 1 -44.39 -16.95 7.15
C MET A 1 -43.04 -16.85 7.85
N ALA A 2 -41.95 -16.64 7.11
CA ALA A 2 -40.60 -16.57 7.67
C ALA A 2 -40.27 -15.13 8.11
N ASN A 3 -39.69 -14.99 9.32
CA ASN A 3 -39.27 -13.74 9.94
C ASN A 3 -38.11 -13.09 9.15
N PRO A 4 -38.20 -11.83 8.68
CA PRO A 4 -37.11 -11.18 7.98
C PRO A 4 -35.94 -10.97 8.94
N ARG A 5 -34.82 -11.67 8.69
CA ARG A 5 -33.58 -11.50 9.45
C ARG A 5 -33.15 -10.04 9.41
N THR A 6 -33.24 -9.36 10.55
CA THR A 6 -32.66 -8.03 10.74
C THR A 6 -31.15 -8.15 10.53
N PHE A 7 -30.63 -7.63 9.42
CA PHE A 7 -29.20 -7.44 9.25
C PHE A 7 -28.74 -6.43 10.29
N THR A 8 -28.07 -6.90 11.35
CA THR A 8 -27.37 -6.01 12.27
C THR A 8 -26.30 -5.27 11.48
N LYS A 9 -26.45 -3.96 11.37
CA LYS A 9 -25.49 -3.08 10.69
C LYS A 9 -24.18 -3.17 11.46
N PHE A 10 -23.23 -3.96 10.97
CA PHE A 10 -21.90 -4.01 11.57
C PHE A 10 -21.31 -2.59 11.52
N PRO A 11 -20.72 -2.10 12.62
CA PRO A 11 -20.07 -0.80 12.60
C PRO A 11 -18.99 -0.84 11.52
N THR A 12 -19.06 0.12 10.59
CA THR A 12 -18.01 0.31 9.59
C THR A 12 -16.69 0.55 10.33
N PRO A 13 -15.62 -0.18 9.99
CA PRO A 13 -14.29 0.14 10.52
C PRO A 13 -14.00 1.62 10.26
N GLY A 14 -13.62 2.35 11.30
CA GLY A 14 -13.25 3.76 11.16
C GLY A 14 -12.02 3.93 10.25
N THR A 15 -11.82 5.15 9.75
CA THR A 15 -10.58 5.49 9.02
C THR A 15 -9.37 5.35 9.94
N PRO A 16 -8.17 5.11 9.39
CA PRO A 16 -6.94 5.10 10.17
C PRO A 16 -6.81 6.35 11.04
N VAL A 17 -6.54 6.15 12.33
CA VAL A 17 -6.36 7.26 13.28
C VAL A 17 -4.93 7.77 13.25
N ARG A 18 -4.76 9.09 13.38
CA ARG A 18 -3.45 9.76 13.29
C ARG A 18 -2.43 9.24 14.31
N ASN A 19 -2.87 8.98 15.54
CA ASN A 19 -2.03 8.52 16.64
C ASN A 19 -2.32 7.04 16.98
N SER A 20 -2.15 6.15 16.00
CA SER A 20 -2.21 4.71 16.26
C SER A 20 -1.13 4.28 17.25
N THR A 21 -1.39 3.22 18.01
CA THR A 21 -0.40 2.58 18.89
C THR A 21 0.88 2.25 18.13
N LYS A 22 2.04 2.62 18.71
CA LYS A 22 3.35 2.26 18.15
C LYS A 22 3.54 0.75 18.23
N LEU A 23 3.80 0.14 17.08
CA LEU A 23 3.97 -1.29 16.96
C LEU A 23 5.38 -1.68 17.42
N PHE A 24 5.50 -2.76 18.20
CA PHE A 24 6.79 -3.24 18.69
C PHE A 24 7.78 -3.51 17.54
N TRP A 25 7.31 -4.09 16.44
CA TRP A 25 8.11 -4.42 15.25
C TRP A 25 8.50 -3.21 14.38
N HIS A 26 8.20 -1.97 14.80
CA HIS A 26 8.75 -0.77 14.19
C HIS A 26 10.13 -0.39 14.76
N SER A 27 10.66 -1.14 15.72
CA SER A 27 12.04 -0.97 16.20
C SER A 27 13.03 -1.32 15.08
N GLY A 28 13.80 -0.34 14.59
CA GLY A 28 14.76 -0.53 13.50
C GLY A 28 14.15 -0.33 12.11
N LYS A 29 13.48 0.81 11.91
CA LYS A 29 12.87 1.20 10.63
C LYS A 29 13.88 1.19 9.48
N HIS A 30 13.45 0.68 8.33
CA HIS A 30 14.17 0.87 7.07
C HIS A 30 14.11 2.36 6.65
N PRO A 31 15.11 2.91 5.93
CA PRO A 31 15.06 4.29 5.43
C PRO A 31 13.80 4.62 4.63
N LEU A 32 13.23 3.62 3.95
CA LEU A 32 12.03 3.77 3.14
C LEU A 32 10.71 3.59 3.92
N HIS A 33 10.78 3.42 5.24
CA HIS A 33 9.59 3.21 6.08
C HIS A 33 8.63 4.40 6.05
N ASP A 34 9.19 5.61 6.10
CA ASP A 34 8.46 6.88 6.06
C ASP A 34 8.62 7.53 4.65
N HIS A 35 8.97 6.73 3.63
CA HIS A 35 9.19 7.26 2.29
C HIS A 35 7.91 7.76 1.67
N ARG A 36 8.01 8.96 1.09
CA ARG A 36 6.99 9.59 0.31
C ARG A 36 7.66 10.19 -0.92
N SER A 37 7.23 9.76 -2.09
CA SER A 37 7.79 10.20 -3.37
C SER A 37 7.32 11.61 -3.76
N THR A 38 6.10 12.01 -3.35
CA THR A 38 5.50 13.31 -3.69
C THR A 38 4.78 13.95 -2.50
N GLU A 39 4.85 15.28 -2.37
CA GLU A 39 4.14 16.01 -1.30
C GLU A 39 2.62 16.11 -1.52
N ALA A 40 2.19 16.09 -2.77
CA ALA A 40 0.79 16.15 -3.18
C ALA A 40 0.50 15.05 -4.21
N LEU A 41 -0.77 14.62 -4.25
CA LEU A 41 -1.22 13.73 -5.30
C LEU A 41 -1.27 14.50 -6.63
N PRO A 42 -0.93 13.86 -7.76
CA PRO A 42 -1.04 14.51 -9.06
C PRO A 42 -2.53 14.72 -9.40
N GLU A 43 -2.95 15.98 -9.51
CA GLU A 43 -4.35 16.35 -9.80
C GLU A 43 -4.68 16.33 -11.29
N ASN A 44 -3.66 16.47 -12.15
CA ASN A 44 -3.81 16.64 -13.60
C ASN A 44 -3.20 15.49 -14.41
N GLU A 45 -2.81 14.40 -13.76
CA GLU A 45 -2.23 13.23 -14.42
C GLU A 45 -3.19 12.06 -14.34
N VAL A 46 -3.29 11.32 -15.44
CA VAL A 46 -4.04 10.07 -15.48
C VAL A 46 -3.16 8.97 -14.93
N ILE A 47 -3.69 8.21 -13.97
CA ILE A 47 -3.02 7.06 -13.38
C ILE A 47 -3.71 5.80 -13.87
N ASP A 48 -2.97 4.93 -14.55
CA ASP A 48 -3.51 3.70 -15.15
C ASP A 48 -3.87 2.66 -14.08
N ILE A 49 -3.05 2.56 -13.03
CA ILE A 49 -3.21 1.58 -11.96
C ILE A 49 -3.04 2.24 -10.60
N LEU A 50 -4.02 2.06 -9.71
CA LEU A 50 -3.96 2.49 -8.31
C LEU A 50 -3.96 1.29 -7.36
N ILE A 51 -2.92 1.17 -6.54
CA ILE A 51 -2.74 0.13 -5.53
C ILE A 51 -2.97 0.74 -4.14
N ILE A 52 -3.91 0.18 -3.39
CA ILE A 52 -4.19 0.60 -2.01
C ILE A 52 -3.50 -0.35 -1.04
N GLY A 53 -2.48 0.17 -0.35
CA GLY A 53 -1.69 -0.51 0.67
C GLY A 53 -0.27 -0.87 0.20
N ALA A 54 0.73 -0.27 0.85
CA ALA A 54 2.15 -0.52 0.58
C ALA A 54 2.71 -1.67 1.44
N GLY A 55 1.92 -2.73 1.58
CA GLY A 55 2.38 -4.01 2.13
C GLY A 55 3.03 -4.89 1.06
N TYR A 56 3.53 -6.07 1.45
CA TYR A 56 4.18 -7.01 0.54
C TYR A 56 3.39 -7.29 -0.74
N ALA A 57 2.06 -7.49 -0.62
CA ALA A 57 1.21 -7.75 -1.77
C ALA A 57 1.17 -6.57 -2.74
N GLY A 58 0.87 -5.36 -2.27
CA GLY A 58 0.81 -4.17 -3.13
C GLY A 58 2.14 -3.84 -3.79
N VAL A 59 3.23 -3.95 -3.04
CA VAL A 59 4.59 -3.74 -3.55
C VAL A 59 4.96 -4.79 -4.60
N ALA A 60 4.72 -6.08 -4.32
CA ALA A 60 5.02 -7.15 -5.26
C ALA A 60 4.20 -7.00 -6.55
N THR A 61 2.95 -6.57 -6.45
CA THR A 61 2.12 -6.25 -7.62
C THR A 61 2.74 -5.12 -8.43
N ALA A 62 3.08 -3.98 -7.80
CA ALA A 62 3.71 -2.85 -8.48
C ALA A 62 5.04 -3.25 -9.16
N TYR A 63 5.88 -4.01 -8.45
CA TYR A 63 7.16 -4.49 -8.96
C TYR A 63 6.99 -5.32 -10.24
N ASN A 64 6.04 -6.27 -10.27
CA ASN A 64 5.84 -7.10 -11.45
C ASN A 64 5.23 -6.30 -12.62
N LEU A 65 4.31 -5.37 -12.36
CA LEU A 65 3.77 -4.48 -13.38
C LEU A 65 4.87 -3.64 -14.07
N VAL A 66 5.77 -3.06 -13.28
CA VAL A 66 6.87 -2.24 -13.80
C VAL A 66 7.92 -3.12 -14.50
N LYS A 67 8.26 -4.28 -13.93
CA LYS A 67 9.23 -5.21 -14.51
C LYS A 67 8.80 -5.71 -15.89
N ASP A 68 7.54 -6.12 -16.04
CA ASP A 68 7.02 -6.66 -17.29
C ASP A 68 6.83 -5.57 -18.36
N SER A 69 6.61 -4.32 -17.96
CA SER A 69 6.59 -3.17 -18.87
C SER A 69 7.95 -2.85 -19.50
N THR A 70 9.04 -3.34 -18.91
CA THR A 70 10.40 -3.10 -19.41
C THR A 70 10.81 -4.14 -20.47
N SER A 71 10.12 -5.28 -20.54
CA SER A 71 10.47 -6.42 -21.41
C SER A 71 9.59 -6.56 -22.65
N ASN A 72 8.42 -5.91 -22.69
CA ASN A 72 7.48 -5.97 -23.81
C ASN A 72 7.21 -4.58 -24.38
N SER A 73 6.90 -4.51 -25.69
CA SER A 73 6.58 -3.28 -26.43
C SER A 73 5.25 -2.60 -26.00
N PHE A 74 4.76 -2.87 -24.80
CA PHE A 74 3.61 -2.20 -24.22
C PHE A 74 4.00 -0.81 -23.72
N SER A 75 3.12 0.16 -23.92
CA SER A 75 3.27 1.51 -23.35
C SER A 75 3.49 1.42 -21.84
N LYS A 76 4.50 2.13 -21.35
CA LYS A 76 4.85 2.20 -19.91
C LYS A 76 3.63 2.69 -19.11
N LEU A 77 3.04 1.79 -18.31
CA LEU A 77 1.90 2.10 -17.45
C LEU A 77 2.33 2.96 -16.26
N SER A 78 1.48 3.92 -15.89
CA SER A 78 1.61 4.69 -14.65
C SER A 78 0.94 3.93 -13.49
N VAL A 79 1.69 3.67 -12.41
CA VAL A 79 1.25 2.83 -11.29
C VAL A 79 1.42 3.60 -9.99
N MET A 80 0.34 3.92 -9.27
CA MET A 80 0.39 4.62 -7.99
C MET A 80 0.13 3.71 -6.79
N ILE A 81 0.93 3.81 -5.72
CA ILE A 81 0.69 3.13 -4.44
C ILE A 81 0.32 4.13 -3.34
N LEU A 82 -0.86 3.98 -2.75
CA LEU A 82 -1.29 4.76 -1.58
C LEU A 82 -1.27 3.92 -0.31
N GLU A 83 -0.58 4.39 0.73
CA GLU A 83 -0.55 3.78 2.05
C GLU A 83 -1.06 4.76 3.09
N ALA A 84 -2.01 4.32 3.93
CA ALA A 84 -2.65 5.20 4.91
C ALA A 84 -1.78 5.45 6.15
N ARG A 85 -0.74 4.63 6.35
CA ARG A 85 0.21 4.77 7.46
C ARG A 85 1.64 4.85 6.92
N LEU A 86 2.38 3.77 7.10
CA LEU A 86 3.81 3.67 6.82
C LEU A 86 4.04 2.39 6.02
N VAL A 87 5.04 2.43 5.16
CA VAL A 87 5.35 1.34 4.23
C VAL A 87 5.56 0.04 5.01
N CYS A 88 4.88 -1.03 4.58
CA CYS A 88 4.92 -2.36 5.18
C CYS A 88 4.58 -2.41 6.68
N SER A 89 3.99 -1.37 7.28
CA SER A 89 3.83 -1.24 8.74
C SER A 89 2.88 -2.26 9.38
N GLY A 90 1.97 -2.84 8.62
CA GLY A 90 0.95 -3.79 9.08
C GLY A 90 1.44 -5.24 9.17
N ALA A 91 0.70 -6.14 8.55
CA ALA A 91 0.97 -7.58 8.59
C ALA A 91 2.36 -7.95 8.04
N THR A 92 2.86 -7.20 7.05
CA THR A 92 4.20 -7.40 6.48
C THR A 92 5.28 -7.23 7.54
N ALA A 93 5.44 -6.05 8.14
CA ALA A 93 6.47 -5.85 9.16
C ALA A 93 6.28 -6.74 10.41
N ARG A 94 5.04 -7.10 10.77
CA ARG A 94 4.79 -8.06 11.86
C ARG A 94 5.44 -9.42 11.61
N ASN A 95 5.50 -9.86 10.35
CA ASN A 95 6.09 -11.14 9.97
C ASN A 95 7.63 -11.06 9.80
N GLY A 96 8.26 -9.93 10.13
CA GLY A 96 9.72 -9.77 10.15
C GLY A 96 10.40 -9.63 8.78
N ASN A 97 9.63 -9.50 7.70
CA ASN A 97 10.15 -9.54 6.32
C ASN A 97 10.41 -8.16 5.67
N THR A 98 10.49 -7.08 6.45
CA THR A 98 10.68 -5.72 5.90
C THR A 98 12.09 -5.46 5.34
N LYS A 99 13.10 -6.25 5.71
CA LYS A 99 14.52 -5.94 5.42
C LYS A 99 14.97 -6.22 3.98
N ASN A 100 14.17 -6.94 3.19
CA ASN A 100 14.57 -7.43 1.85
C ASN A 100 13.68 -6.92 0.71
N LEU A 101 12.81 -5.96 0.96
CA LEU A 101 12.07 -5.31 -0.12
C LEU A 101 12.95 -4.22 -0.70
N ASP A 102 13.47 -4.46 -1.90
CA ASP A 102 14.05 -3.41 -2.73
C ASP A 102 12.89 -2.53 -3.23
N MET A 103 12.67 -1.44 -2.50
CA MET A 103 11.57 -0.50 -2.72
C MET A 103 12.01 0.68 -3.60
N SER A 104 13.20 0.59 -4.23
CA SER A 104 13.65 1.57 -5.22
C SER A 104 12.71 1.68 -6.42
N THR A 105 11.86 0.67 -6.62
CA THR A 105 10.82 0.62 -7.67
C THR A 105 9.47 1.21 -7.23
N ILE A 106 9.33 1.76 -6.02
CA ILE A 106 8.13 2.54 -5.68
C ILE A 106 8.23 3.89 -6.36
N LEU A 107 7.82 3.90 -7.62
CA LEU A 107 7.52 5.09 -8.37
C LEU A 107 6.02 5.15 -8.56
N TYR A 108 5.51 6.28 -8.08
CA TYR A 108 4.12 6.72 -8.05
C TYR A 108 3.27 5.97 -7.01
#